data_AF-A0A2H0S457-F1
#
_entry.id   AF-A0A2H0S457-F1
#
_cell.length_a   1.000
_cell.length_b   1.000
_cell.length_c   1.000
_cell.angle_alpha   90.00
_cell.angle_beta   90.00
_cell.angle_gamma   90.00
#
_symmetry.space_group_name_H-M   'P 1'
#
loop_
_entity.id
_entity.type
_entity.pdbx_description
1 polymer ?
#
loop_
_entity_poly.entity_id
_entity_poly.type
_entity_poly.pdbx_seq_one_letter_code
_entity_poly.pdbx_strand_id
1 'polypeptide(L)' 'MIFSRKNAGKWVASKNGRAVETARKLETLLKKVTKREDQSSLRFDKIPPKAFAGTLYGV' A
#
# COMPACT_ATOMS: atom_id res chain seq x y z
N MET A 1 -6.39 0.10 -7.01
CA MET A 1 -5.79 -0.96 -6.17
C MET A 1 -4.42 -1.27 -6.76
N ILE A 2 -3.31 -0.79 -6.17
CA ILE A 2 -1.98 -0.99 -6.78
C ILE A 2 -1.40 -2.30 -6.29
N PHE A 3 -1.86 -3.37 -6.92
CA PHE A 3 -1.20 -4.66 -6.86
C PHE A 3 0.10 -4.58 -7.67
N SER A 4 1.18 -4.15 -7.02
CA SER A 4 2.54 -4.21 -7.60
C SER A 4 3.36 -5.22 -6.81
N ARG A 5 4.02 -6.17 -7.50
CA ARG A 5 4.96 -7.14 -6.87
C ARG A 5 5.99 -6.44 -5.99
N LYS A 6 6.38 -5.21 -6.35
CA LYS A 6 7.35 -4.38 -5.60
C LYS A 6 6.85 -3.97 -4.20
N ASN A 7 5.54 -4.03 -3.97
CA ASN A 7 4.90 -3.65 -2.72
C ASN A 7 4.32 -4.85 -1.95
N ALA A 8 4.58 -6.08 -2.40
CA ALA A 8 4.19 -7.31 -1.72
C ALA A 8 4.68 -7.32 -0.27
N GLY A 9 3.78 -7.62 0.68
CA GLY A 9 4.11 -7.67 2.11
C GLY A 9 4.38 -6.31 2.76
N LYS A 10 4.15 -5.20 2.05
CA LYS A 10 4.28 -3.84 2.59
C LYS A 10 2.90 -3.26 2.90
N TRP A 11 2.87 -2.38 3.90
CA TRP A 11 1.82 -1.40 4.07
C TRP A 11 1.95 -0.32 3.01
N VAL A 12 0.83 0.07 2.42
CA VAL A 12 0.74 1.07 1.37
C VAL A 12 -0.26 2.14 1.77
N ALA A 13 0.17 3.39 1.69
CA ALA A 13 -0.73 4.54 1.73
C ALA A 13 -1.06 4.92 0.29
N SER A 14 -2.35 4.98 -0.04
CA SER A 14 -2.85 5.29 -1.38
C SER A 14 -3.79 6.48 -1.40
N LYS A 15 -3.75 7.24 -2.50
CA LYS A 15 -4.62 8.38 -2.79
C LYS A 15 -5.06 8.30 -4.24
N ASN A 16 -6.36 8.43 -4.50
CA ASN A 16 -6.92 8.39 -5.87
C ASN A 16 -6.46 7.16 -6.68
N GLY A 17 -6.37 6.00 -6.02
CA GLY A 17 -5.90 4.76 -6.65
C GLY A 17 -4.40 4.70 -6.93
N ARG A 18 -3.60 5.69 -6.51
CA ARG A 18 -2.14 5.76 -6.63
C ARG A 18 -1.43 5.53 -5.29
N ALA A 19 -0.33 4.79 -5.29
CA ALA A 19 0.45 4.47 -4.10
C ALA A 19 1.38 5.63 -3.86
N VAL A 20 1.27 6.24 -2.69
CA VAL A 20 1.99 7.47 -2.36
C VAL A 20 3.18 7.16 -1.49
N GLU A 21 3.02 6.26 -0.52
CA GLU A 21 4.09 5.79 0.33
C GLU A 21 3.96 4.30 0.65
N THR A 22 5.09 3.64 0.87
CA THR A 22 5.11 2.23 1.25
C THR A 22 6.15 1.95 2.34
N ALA A 23 5.87 0.97 3.21
CA ALA A 23 6.82 0.47 4.19
C ALA A 23 6.50 -0.97 4.61
N ARG A 24 7.49 -1.75 5.05
CA ARG A 24 7.27 -3.11 5.56
C ARG A 24 6.51 -3.13 6.89
N LYS A 25 6.73 -2.12 7.74
CA LYS A 25 6.08 -1.96 9.05
C LYS A 25 5.06 -0.81 9.00
N LEU A 26 3.92 -0.99 9.67
CA LEU A 26 2.87 0.04 9.74
C LEU A 26 3.38 1.32 10.39
N GLU A 27 4.09 1.21 11.52
CA GLU A 27 4.66 2.36 12.23
C GLU A 27 5.57 3.21 11.34
N THR A 28 6.39 2.57 10.50
CA THR A 28 7.27 3.27 9.56
C THR A 28 6.45 3.99 8.49
N LEU A 29 5.37 3.38 8.00
CA LEU A 29 4.47 4.03 7.05
C LEU A 29 3.78 5.23 7.69
N LEU A 30 3.26 5.08 8.91
CA LEU A 30 2.60 6.15 9.64
C LEU A 30 3.56 7.32 9.86
N LYS A 31 4.78 7.10 10.37
CA LYS A 31 5.78 8.16 10.53
C LYS A 31 6.08 8.94 9.25
N LYS A 32 6.07 8.27 8.09
CA LYS A 32 6.25 8.92 6.78
C LYS A 32 5.03 9.75 6.38
N VAL A 33 3.84 9.23 6.64
CA VAL A 33 2.57 9.85 6.27
C VAL A 33 2.19 11.01 7.19
N THR A 34 2.50 10.93 8.49
CA THR A 34 2.19 12.00 9.47
C THR A 34 2.87 13.32 9.12
N LYS A 35 3.97 13.29 8.36
CA LYS A 35 4.66 14.49 7.87
C LYS A 35 4.00 15.12 6.63
N ARG A 36 2.94 14.52 6.09
CA ARG A 36 2.28 14.96 4.86
C ARG A 36 1.01 15.72 5.21
N GLU A 37 0.80 16.85 4.55
CA GLU A 37 -0.40 17.67 4.73
C GLU A 37 -1.67 16.94 4.29
N ASP A 38 -1.57 15.99 3.36
CA ASP A 38 -2.69 15.26 2.80
C ASP A 38 -3.02 13.93 3.50
N GLN A 39 -2.48 13.70 4.70
CA GLN A 39 -2.62 12.44 5.44
C GLN A 39 -4.07 11.99 5.64
N SER A 40 -5.00 12.91 5.86
CA SER A 40 -6.43 12.63 6.12
C SER A 40 -7.15 12.07 4.89
N SER A 41 -6.59 12.27 3.70
CA SER A 41 -7.13 11.79 2.43
C SER A 41 -6.53 10.44 2.00
N LEU A 42 -5.59 9.88 2.77
CA LEU A 42 -4.91 8.64 2.42
C LEU A 42 -5.67 7.43 2.95
N ARG A 43 -5.77 6.40 2.11
CA ARG A 43 -6.24 5.06 2.49
C ARG A 43 -5.03 4.17 2.76
N PHE A 44 -5.12 3.35 3.81
CA PHE A 44 -4.03 2.47 4.22
C PHE A 44 -4.43 1.01 3.99
N ASP A 45 -3.67 0.32 3.15
CA ASP A 45 -3.91 -1.07 2.82
C ASP A 45 -2.64 -1.89 3.05
N LYS A 46 -2.77 -3.08 3.63
CA LYS A 46 -1.66 -4.04 3.72
C LYS A 46 -1.70 -4.94 2.49
N ILE A 47 -0.65 -4.89 1.67
CA ILE A 47 -0.57 -5.76 0.50
C ILE A 47 -0.12 -7.16 0.96
N PRO A 48 -0.95 -8.20 0.79
CA PRO A 48 -0.58 -9.56 1.16
C PRO A 48 0.67 -10.00 0.39
N PRO A 49 1.68 -10.60 1.06
CA PRO A 49 2.91 -11.05 0.41
C PRO A 49 2.67 -12.23 -0.56
N LYS A 50 1.66 -13.06 -0.27
CA LYS A 50 1.36 -14.30 -1.01
C LYS A 50 0.20 -14.19 -2.01
N ALA A 51 -0.50 -13.06 -2.11
CA ALA A 51 -1.61 -12.95 -3.08
C ALA A 51 -1.17 -12.78 -4.53
N PHE A 52 0.15 -12.66 -4.80
CA PHE A 52 0.67 -12.74 -6.18
C PHE A 52 0.52 -14.13 -6.81
N ALA A 53 0.11 -15.14 -6.02
CA ALA A 53 -0.14 -16.50 -6.50
C ALA A 53 -1.61 -16.79 -6.89
N GLY A 54 -2.51 -15.80 -6.92
CA GLY A 54 -3.96 -16.09 -7.06
C GLY A 54 -4.84 -15.11 -7.84
N THR A 55 -4.28 -14.11 -8.55
CA THR A 55 -5.08 -13.18 -9.39
C THR A 55 -4.56 -13.11 -10.82
N LEU A 56 -4.43 -14.30 -11.45
CA LEU A 56 -5.16 -14.59 -12.68
C LEU A 56 -6.44 -15.35 -12.27
N TYR A 57 -7.36 -14.73 -11.53
CA TYR A 57 -8.71 -14.63 -12.11
C TYR A 57 -8.65 -13.91 -13.45
N GLY A 58 -8.34 -14.70 -14.47
CA GLY A 58 -8.41 -14.35 -15.87
C GLY A 58 -8.78 -15.62 -16.61
N VAL A 59 -10.09 -15.92 -16.58
CA VAL A 59 -10.88 -16.72 -17.53
C VAL A 59 -10.30 -18.07 -17.95
#